data_AF-A0A8S9MB69-F1
#
_entry.id   AF-A0A8S9MB69-F1
#
_cell.length_a   1.000
_cell.length_b   1.000
_cell.length_c   1.000
_cell.angle_alpha   90.00
_cell.angle_beta   90.00
_cell.angle_gamma   90.00
#
_symmetry.space_group_name_H-M   'P 1'
#
loop_
_entity.id
_entity.type
_entity.pdbx_description
1 polymer ?
#
loop_
_entity_poly.entity_id
_entity_poly.type
_entity_poly.pdbx_seq_one_letter_code
_entity_poly.pdbx_strand_id
1 'polypeptide(L)'
;VSLCVKRLVYTNDAGEVVKGVCSNFLCDLKPGSDVKLTGPVGKEMLMPKDPNATVIMEFDKMKAKAPENFRVDYAISREETNDKGEKMYIQTRMAQYAPELWELLKKDNTFVYMCGLKGMEKGIDDIMVSLAANDGIDWFDYKKQLKKAEQWNVEVY
;
A
#
# COMPACT_ATOMS: atom_id res chain seq x y z
N VAL A 1 -4.04 -0.95 21.82
CA VAL A 1 -3.90 -1.43 20.41
C VAL A 1 -5.16 -1.04 19.66
N SER A 2 -5.04 -0.58 18.42
CA SER A 2 -6.17 -0.27 17.53
C SER A 2 -6.04 -1.11 16.26
N LEU A 3 -7.17 -1.57 15.71
CA LEU A 3 -7.21 -2.38 14.49
C LEU A 3 -8.01 -1.66 13.41
N CYS A 4 -7.58 -1.76 12.15
CA CYS A 4 -8.38 -1.40 10.98
C CYS A 4 -8.93 -2.68 10.35
N VAL A 5 -10.24 -2.91 10.43
CA VAL A 5 -10.86 -4.17 9.99
C VAL A 5 -11.92 -3.90 8.93
N LYS A 6 -11.74 -4.47 7.74
CA LYS A 6 -12.77 -4.52 6.70
C LYS A 6 -13.68 -5.72 6.91
N ARG A 7 -15.00 -5.50 6.96
CA ARG A 7 -15.99 -6.58 6.94
C ARG A 7 -15.92 -7.34 5.60
N LEU A 8 -15.61 -8.63 5.66
CA LEU A 8 -15.58 -9.50 4.48
C LEU A 8 -16.96 -10.10 4.24
N VAL A 9 -17.53 -9.79 3.08
CA VAL A 9 -18.76 -10.41 2.56
C VAL A 9 -18.56 -10.64 1.06
N TYR A 10 -18.85 -11.85 0.59
CA TYR A 10 -18.78 -12.22 -0.82
C TYR A 10 -19.86 -13.24 -1.16
N THR A 11 -20.13 -13.45 -2.44
CA THR A 11 -21.03 -14.50 -2.92
C THR A 11 -20.18 -15.65 -3.45
N ASN A 12 -20.44 -16.89 -2.99
CA ASN A 12 -19.73 -18.07 -3.48
C ASN A 12 -20.25 -18.50 -4.86
N ASP A 13 -19.61 -19.50 -5.46
CA ASP A 13 -19.99 -20.01 -6.79
C ASP A 13 -21.40 -20.63 -6.83
N ALA A 14 -21.93 -21.03 -5.67
CA ALA A 14 -23.31 -21.51 -5.52
C ALA A 14 -24.35 -20.38 -5.40
N GLY A 15 -23.93 -19.11 -5.43
CA GLY A 15 -24.80 -17.95 -5.30
C GLY A 15 -25.15 -17.56 -3.85
N GLU A 16 -24.53 -18.19 -2.86
CA GLU A 16 -24.80 -17.95 -1.44
C GLU A 16 -23.92 -16.81 -0.91
N VAL A 17 -24.51 -15.96 -0.06
CA VAL A 17 -23.77 -14.88 0.61
C VAL A 17 -22.98 -15.46 1.78
N VAL A 18 -21.66 -15.41 1.68
CA VAL A 18 -20.71 -15.85 2.71
C VAL A 18 -20.17 -14.64 3.46
N LYS A 19 -20.16 -14.76 4.79
CA LYS A 19 -19.58 -13.75 5.70
C LYS A 19 -18.30 -14.29 6.33
N GLY A 20 -17.21 -13.55 6.21
CA GLY A 20 -15.95 -13.92 6.86
C GLY A 20 -16.09 -13.94 8.38
N VAL A 21 -15.69 -15.03 9.02
CA VAL A 21 -15.95 -15.28 10.45
C VAL A 21 -15.34 -14.19 11.34
N CYS A 22 -14.03 -13.96 11.24
CA CYS A 22 -13.32 -13.05 12.13
C CYS A 22 -13.65 -11.57 11.89
N SER A 23 -13.71 -11.13 10.63
CA SER A 23 -13.99 -9.72 10.32
C SER A 23 -15.42 -9.32 10.68
N ASN A 24 -16.41 -10.20 10.50
CA ASN A 24 -17.78 -9.91 10.96
C ASN A 24 -17.87 -9.91 12.49
N PHE A 25 -17.24 -10.87 13.17
CA PHE A 25 -17.15 -10.88 14.63
C PHE A 25 -16.57 -9.57 15.18
N LEU A 26 -15.44 -9.12 14.65
CA LEU A 26 -14.78 -7.89 15.10
C LEU A 26 -15.61 -6.63 14.76
N CYS A 27 -16.22 -6.56 13.58
CA CYS A 27 -17.05 -5.41 13.21
C CYS A 27 -18.40 -5.34 13.96
N ASP A 28 -18.87 -6.45 14.53
CA ASP A 28 -20.08 -6.53 15.36
C ASP A 28 -19.79 -6.49 16.87
N LEU A 29 -18.51 -6.42 17.25
CA LEU A 29 -18.06 -6.46 18.64
C LEU A 29 -18.53 -5.21 19.40
N LYS A 30 -19.06 -5.41 20.61
CA LYS A 30 -19.57 -4.31 21.44
C LYS A 30 -18.50 -3.83 22.41
N PRO A 31 -18.53 -2.55 22.82
CA PRO A 31 -17.68 -2.06 23.89
C PRO A 31 -17.82 -2.91 25.15
N GLY A 32 -16.69 -3.31 25.74
CA GLY A 32 -16.64 -4.16 26.93
C GLY A 32 -16.66 -5.68 26.65
N SER A 33 -16.76 -6.12 25.40
CA SER A 33 -16.64 -7.54 25.06
C SER A 33 -15.20 -8.05 25.18
N ASP A 34 -15.06 -9.29 25.68
CA ASP A 34 -13.77 -9.98 25.71
C ASP A 34 -13.33 -10.41 24.30
N VAL A 35 -12.04 -10.28 24.02
CA VAL A 35 -11.42 -10.69 22.76
C VAL A 35 -10.08 -11.38 23.03
N LYS A 36 -9.85 -12.52 22.37
CA LYS A 36 -8.56 -13.24 22.47
C LYS A 36 -7.57 -12.59 21.50
N LEU A 37 -6.43 -12.16 22.03
CA LEU A 37 -5.35 -11.55 21.27
C LEU A 37 -4.11 -12.45 21.30
N THR A 38 -3.36 -12.47 20.20
CA THR A 38 -2.06 -13.12 20.06
C THR A 38 -1.06 -12.12 19.46
N GLY A 39 0.25 -12.39 19.57
CA GLY A 39 1.32 -11.55 19.02
C GLY A 39 2.14 -10.76 20.07
N PRO A 40 2.90 -9.72 19.65
CA PRO A 40 2.99 -9.18 18.28
C PRO A 40 3.76 -10.10 17.33
N VAL A 41 3.45 -10.02 16.04
CA VAL A 41 4.13 -10.75 14.97
C VAL A 41 4.40 -9.77 13.83
N GLY A 42 5.52 -9.94 13.12
CA GLY A 42 5.91 -9.07 12.00
C GLY A 42 7.18 -8.26 12.28
N LYS A 43 8.05 -8.19 11.27
CA LYS A 43 9.27 -7.37 11.26
C LYS A 43 9.48 -6.60 9.95
N GLU A 44 8.65 -6.87 8.94
CA GLU A 44 8.77 -6.30 7.59
C GLU A 44 8.40 -4.81 7.56
N MET A 45 7.34 -4.42 8.27
CA MET A 45 6.79 -3.05 8.25
C MET A 45 7.35 -2.18 9.38
N LEU A 46 8.59 -2.44 9.84
CA LEU A 46 9.24 -1.58 10.82
C LEU A 46 9.62 -0.25 10.16
N MET A 47 9.36 0.86 10.85
CA MET A 47 9.79 2.18 10.38
C MET A 47 11.33 2.28 10.37
N PRO A 48 11.91 3.00 9.40
CA PRO A 48 13.35 3.23 9.39
C PRO A 48 13.76 4.02 10.64
N LYS A 49 14.97 3.77 11.13
CA LYS A 49 15.52 4.49 12.29
C LYS A 49 15.97 5.91 11.95
N ASP A 50 16.26 6.18 10.68
CA ASP A 50 16.69 7.50 10.22
C ASP A 50 15.49 8.46 10.18
N PRO A 51 15.51 9.55 10.98
CA PRO A 51 14.42 10.53 10.99
C PRO A 51 14.31 11.33 9.68
N ASN A 52 15.31 11.27 8.80
CA ASN A 52 15.31 11.94 7.49
C ASN A 52 14.96 10.99 6.33
N ALA A 53 14.61 9.73 6.62
CA ALA A 53 14.18 8.80 5.60
C ALA A 53 12.90 9.30 4.92
N THR A 54 12.83 9.16 3.59
CA THR A 54 11.59 9.45 2.86
C THR A 54 10.67 8.24 2.98
N VAL A 55 9.52 8.44 3.63
CA VAL A 55 8.50 7.40 3.86
C VAL A 55 7.21 7.81 3.16
N ILE A 56 6.65 6.91 2.33
CA ILE A 56 5.46 7.18 1.51
C ILE A 56 4.23 6.50 2.15
N MET A 57 3.33 7.25 2.83
CA MET A 57 2.11 6.72 3.50
C MET A 57 0.97 7.79 3.61
N GLU A 58 -0.32 7.41 3.66
CA GLU A 58 -1.54 8.28 3.59
C GLU A 58 -1.93 9.03 4.88
N PHE A 59 -2.11 10.37 4.92
CA PHE A 59 -2.69 11.10 6.09
C PHE A 59 -3.04 12.60 5.86
N ASP A 60 -4.28 12.99 5.53
CA ASP A 60 -4.67 14.42 5.42
C ASP A 60 -4.29 15.29 6.64
N LYS A 61 -4.41 14.73 7.86
CA LYS A 61 -4.04 15.45 9.09
C LYS A 61 -2.54 15.67 9.25
N MET A 62 -1.71 14.81 8.64
CA MET A 62 -0.26 15.02 8.63
C MET A 62 0.13 16.08 7.60
N LYS A 63 -0.57 16.14 6.45
CA LYS A 63 -0.36 17.18 5.45
C LYS A 63 -0.55 18.58 6.02
N ALA A 64 -1.58 18.77 6.85
CA ALA A 64 -1.79 20.04 7.54
C ALA A 64 -0.69 20.40 8.56
N LYS A 65 -0.01 19.40 9.14
CA LYS A 65 1.01 19.61 10.18
C LYS A 65 2.44 19.72 9.62
N ALA A 66 2.71 19.09 8.49
CA ALA A 66 4.04 19.05 7.88
C ALA A 66 3.94 19.09 6.35
N PRO A 67 3.40 20.19 5.76
CA PRO A 67 3.08 20.25 4.34
C PRO A 67 4.29 20.08 3.42
N GLU A 68 5.48 20.53 3.84
CA GLU A 68 6.73 20.40 3.06
C GLU A 68 7.30 18.97 3.07
N ASN A 69 7.03 18.21 4.14
CA ASN A 69 7.62 16.87 4.35
C ASN A 69 6.60 15.75 4.12
N PHE A 70 5.37 16.09 3.72
CA PHE A 70 4.28 15.14 3.66
C PHE A 70 3.32 15.43 2.51
N ARG A 71 3.29 14.50 1.56
CA ARG A 71 2.43 14.54 0.38
C ARG A 71 1.37 13.44 0.47
N VAL A 72 0.16 13.77 0.02
CA VAL A 72 -0.98 12.84 -0.06
C VAL A 72 -1.60 12.96 -1.44
N ASP A 73 -1.82 11.80 -2.06
CA ASP A 73 -2.52 11.65 -3.33
C ASP A 73 -3.59 10.57 -3.16
N TYR A 74 -4.84 10.91 -3.51
CA TYR A 74 -5.97 9.98 -3.47
C TYR A 74 -6.18 9.29 -4.82
N ALA A 75 -6.64 8.04 -4.79
CA ALA A 75 -7.03 7.31 -5.99
C ALA A 75 -8.46 6.77 -5.84
N ILE A 76 -9.45 7.56 -6.26
CA ILE A 76 -10.87 7.28 -6.01
C ILE A 76 -11.51 6.68 -7.26
N SER A 77 -11.35 5.37 -7.45
CA SER A 77 -11.77 4.62 -8.66
C SER A 77 -13.23 4.76 -9.11
N ARG A 78 -14.11 5.30 -8.26
CA ARG A 78 -15.55 5.49 -8.55
C ARG A 78 -15.93 6.93 -8.87
N GLU A 79 -15.02 7.88 -8.64
CA GLU A 79 -15.25 9.32 -8.80
C GLU A 79 -14.26 9.93 -9.80
N GLU A 80 -13.11 9.30 -10.00
CA GLU A 80 -12.01 9.81 -10.79
C GLU A 80 -11.65 8.86 -11.94
N THR A 81 -11.30 9.44 -13.07
CA THR A 81 -10.69 8.75 -14.22
C THR A 81 -9.45 9.49 -14.69
N ASN A 82 -8.52 8.79 -15.33
CA ASN A 82 -7.42 9.44 -16.05
C ASN A 82 -7.88 9.95 -17.44
N ASP A 83 -6.96 10.56 -18.18
CA ASP A 83 -7.21 11.11 -19.52
C ASP A 83 -7.65 10.05 -20.56
N LYS A 84 -7.41 8.77 -20.28
CA LYS A 84 -7.83 7.63 -21.11
C LYS A 84 -9.21 7.09 -20.71
N GLY A 85 -9.87 7.68 -19.71
CA GLY A 85 -11.15 7.21 -19.17
C GLY A 85 -11.02 5.98 -18.27
N GLU A 86 -9.80 5.59 -17.88
CA GLU A 86 -9.58 4.45 -16.98
C GLU A 86 -9.85 4.87 -15.53
N LYS A 87 -10.42 3.97 -14.72
CA LYS A 87 -10.68 4.23 -13.31
C LYS A 87 -9.40 4.55 -12.55
N MET A 88 -9.47 5.51 -11.64
CA MET A 88 -8.33 5.91 -10.80
C MET A 88 -8.07 4.89 -9.67
N TYR A 89 -7.32 3.84 -9.98
CA TYR A 89 -6.71 2.98 -8.97
C TYR A 89 -5.32 3.50 -8.56
N ILE A 90 -4.72 2.92 -7.52
CA ILE A 90 -3.41 3.37 -7.01
C ILE A 90 -2.34 3.37 -8.11
N GLN A 91 -2.29 2.32 -8.93
CA GLN A 91 -1.36 2.23 -10.05
C GLN A 91 -1.64 3.35 -11.08
N THR A 92 -2.91 3.64 -11.36
CA THR A 92 -3.30 4.73 -12.27
C THR A 92 -2.81 6.09 -11.76
N ARG A 93 -2.89 6.33 -10.44
CA ARG A 93 -2.40 7.56 -9.81
C ARG A 93 -0.87 7.62 -9.81
N MET A 94 -0.20 6.52 -9.45
CA MET A 94 1.26 6.43 -9.46
C MET A 94 1.83 6.70 -10.86
N ALA A 95 1.15 6.26 -11.92
CA ALA A 95 1.55 6.52 -13.30
C ALA A 95 1.67 8.03 -13.62
N GLN A 96 0.88 8.89 -12.96
CA GLN A 96 0.95 10.34 -13.15
C GLN A 96 2.22 10.97 -12.56
N TYR A 97 2.82 10.31 -11.58
CA TYR A 97 4.05 10.75 -10.89
C TYR A 97 5.21 9.80 -11.13
N ALA A 98 5.09 8.93 -12.13
CA ALA A 98 6.01 7.84 -12.37
C ALA A 98 7.49 8.26 -12.46
N PRO A 99 7.87 9.34 -13.18
CA PRO A 99 9.26 9.83 -13.18
C PRO A 99 9.74 10.29 -11.80
N GLU A 100 8.91 11.04 -11.07
CA GLU A 100 9.25 11.54 -9.73
C GLU A 100 9.44 10.38 -8.74
N LEU A 101 8.51 9.42 -8.73
CA LEU A 101 8.58 8.24 -7.88
C LEU A 101 9.81 7.38 -8.20
N TRP A 102 10.17 7.27 -9.48
CA TRP A 102 11.37 6.57 -9.90
C TRP A 102 12.65 7.24 -9.42
N GLU A 103 12.76 8.58 -9.55
CA GLU A 103 13.90 9.33 -9.02
C GLU A 103 14.01 9.26 -7.50
N LEU A 104 12.89 9.25 -6.79
CA LEU A 104 12.88 9.01 -5.35
C LEU A 104 13.40 7.60 -5.04
N LEU A 105 12.90 6.59 -5.74
CA LEU A 105 13.28 5.19 -5.50
C LEU A 105 14.77 4.92 -5.69
N LYS A 106 15.43 5.65 -6.60
CA LYS A 106 16.87 5.54 -6.83
C LYS A 106 17.73 6.05 -5.67
N LYS A 107 17.17 6.83 -4.74
CA LYS A 107 17.90 7.32 -3.56
C LYS A 107 18.07 6.22 -2.52
N ASP A 108 19.22 6.20 -1.87
CA ASP A 108 19.57 5.25 -0.82
C ASP A 108 18.79 5.45 0.49
N ASN A 109 18.13 6.60 0.64
CA ASN A 109 17.31 6.93 1.81
C ASN A 109 15.79 6.84 1.56
N THR A 110 15.37 6.17 0.48
CA THR A 110 13.96 5.96 0.16
C THR A 110 13.50 4.58 0.57
N PHE A 111 12.39 4.54 1.32
CA PHE A 111 11.77 3.29 1.79
C PHE A 111 10.33 3.23 1.32
N VAL A 112 9.99 2.18 0.57
CA VAL A 112 8.65 1.91 0.06
C VAL A 112 7.95 0.89 0.95
N TYR A 113 6.72 1.21 1.32
CA TYR A 113 5.83 0.35 2.09
C TYR A 113 4.55 0.12 1.30
N MET A 114 4.17 -1.15 1.15
CA MET A 114 2.96 -1.54 0.44
C MET A 114 2.14 -2.49 1.32
N CYS A 115 0.89 -2.12 1.58
CA CYS A 115 -0.03 -2.94 2.36
C CYS A 115 -1.43 -2.90 1.74
N GLY A 116 -2.10 -4.05 1.69
CA GLY A 116 -3.45 -4.15 1.16
C GLY A 116 -3.76 -5.50 0.52
N LEU A 117 -4.65 -5.49 -0.48
CA LEU A 117 -5.05 -6.72 -1.16
C LEU A 117 -3.96 -7.24 -2.09
N LYS A 118 -3.74 -8.55 -2.13
CA LYS A 118 -2.73 -9.22 -2.97
C LYS A 118 -2.69 -8.76 -4.44
N GLY A 119 -3.84 -8.39 -5.02
CA GLY A 119 -3.92 -7.93 -6.40
C GLY A 119 -3.24 -6.60 -6.69
N MET A 120 -2.92 -5.79 -5.68
CA MET A 120 -2.32 -4.47 -5.87
C MET A 120 -0.86 -4.52 -6.34
N GLU A 121 -0.11 -5.54 -5.89
CA GLU A 121 1.34 -5.61 -6.16
C GLU A 121 1.63 -5.72 -7.65
N LYS A 122 0.82 -6.54 -8.37
CA LYS A 122 0.96 -6.72 -9.81
C LYS A 122 0.84 -5.41 -10.58
N GLY A 123 -0.19 -4.60 -10.26
CA GLY A 123 -0.42 -3.33 -10.95
C GLY A 123 0.70 -2.32 -10.73
N ILE A 124 1.37 -2.38 -9.57
CA ILE A 124 2.53 -1.54 -9.27
C ILE A 124 3.75 -2.07 -10.03
N ASP A 125 4.01 -3.38 -10.01
CA ASP A 125 5.12 -3.98 -10.76
C ASP A 125 5.04 -3.67 -12.27
N ASP A 126 3.85 -3.74 -12.88
CA ASP A 126 3.66 -3.44 -14.31
C ASP A 126 4.12 -2.02 -14.69
N ILE A 127 3.92 -1.04 -13.80
CA ILE A 127 4.39 0.35 -14.00
C ILE A 127 5.90 0.43 -13.80
N MET A 128 6.41 -0.19 -12.74
CA MET A 128 7.82 -0.11 -12.39
C MET A 128 8.73 -0.79 -13.42
N VAL A 129 8.26 -1.87 -14.06
CA VAL A 129 8.95 -2.50 -15.21
C VAL A 129 9.19 -1.49 -16.32
N SER A 130 8.15 -0.72 -16.66
CA SER A 130 8.22 0.27 -17.73
C SER A 130 9.16 1.43 -17.37
N LEU A 131 9.17 1.85 -16.10
CA LEU A 131 10.05 2.92 -15.62
C LEU A 131 11.51 2.49 -15.58
N ALA A 132 11.79 1.30 -15.03
CA ALA A 132 13.13 0.77 -14.93
C ALA A 132 13.75 0.56 -16.32
N ALA A 133 12.96 0.10 -17.29
CA ALA A 133 13.41 -0.11 -18.66
C ALA A 133 13.91 1.18 -19.33
N ASN A 134 13.35 2.35 -19.00
CA ASN A 134 13.81 3.64 -19.54
C ASN A 134 15.25 3.98 -19.13
N ASP A 135 15.69 3.49 -17.97
CA ASP A 135 17.05 3.65 -17.45
C ASP A 135 17.92 2.42 -17.76
N GLY A 136 17.43 1.47 -18.56
CA GLY A 136 18.13 0.22 -18.88
C GLY A 136 18.26 -0.74 -17.68
N ILE A 137 17.41 -0.59 -16.66
CA ILE A 137 17.41 -1.40 -15.44
C ILE A 137 16.36 -2.50 -15.53
N ASP A 138 16.72 -3.73 -15.15
CA ASP A 138 15.74 -4.79 -14.93
C ASP A 138 15.03 -4.57 -13.58
N TRP A 139 13.72 -4.35 -13.64
CA TRP A 139 12.93 -4.07 -12.43
C TRP A 139 12.97 -5.20 -11.42
N PHE A 140 12.91 -6.45 -11.84
CA PHE A 140 12.82 -7.57 -10.91
C PHE A 140 14.13 -7.81 -10.17
N ASP A 141 15.27 -7.59 -10.82
CA ASP A 141 16.57 -7.62 -10.19
C ASP A 141 16.79 -6.41 -9.28
N TYR A 142 16.36 -5.22 -9.69
CA TYR A 142 16.42 -4.03 -8.83
C TYR A 142 15.52 -4.16 -7.59
N LYS A 143 14.29 -4.64 -7.76
CA LYS A 143 13.35 -4.95 -6.66
C LYS A 143 13.94 -5.96 -5.68
N LYS A 144 14.67 -6.99 -6.13
CA LYS A 144 15.39 -7.92 -5.23
C LYS A 144 16.46 -7.19 -4.41
N GLN A 145 17.19 -6.26 -5.01
CA GLN A 145 18.20 -5.46 -4.30
C GLN A 145 17.54 -4.57 -3.24
N LEU A 146 16.45 -3.87 -3.59
CA LEU A 146 15.68 -3.05 -2.66
C LEU A 146 15.12 -3.88 -1.49
N LYS A 147 14.59 -5.08 -1.76
CA LYS A 147 14.13 -6.01 -0.71
C LYS A 147 15.28 -6.41 0.23
N LYS A 148 16.45 -6.73 -0.32
CA LYS A 148 17.64 -7.07 0.48
C LYS A 148 18.14 -5.90 1.32
N ALA A 149 17.94 -4.68 0.84
CA ALA A 149 18.27 -3.43 1.53
C ALA A 149 17.17 -2.95 2.51
N GLU A 150 16.09 -3.73 2.69
CA GLU A 150 14.93 -3.36 3.53
C GLU A 150 14.20 -2.08 3.05
N GLN A 151 14.39 -1.70 1.78
CA GLN A 151 13.82 -0.50 1.16
C GLN A 151 12.51 -0.77 0.39
N TRP A 152 12.14 -2.04 0.21
CA TRP A 152 10.89 -2.44 -0.44
C TRP A 152 10.14 -3.46 0.41
N ASN A 153 9.22 -2.96 1.24
CA ASN A 153 8.54 -3.72 2.28
C ASN A 153 7.08 -3.95 1.87
N VAL A 154 6.67 -5.22 1.78
CA VAL A 154 5.35 -5.60 1.25
C VAL A 154 4.63 -6.53 2.21
N GLU A 155 3.45 -6.13 2.65
CA GLU A 155 2.53 -6.96 3.43
C GLU A 155 1.14 -6.95 2.79
N VAL A 156 0.90 -7.89 1.87
CA VAL A 156 -0.38 -8.03 1.17
C VAL A 156 -1.08 -9.34 1.52
N TYR A 157 -2.41 -9.30 1.58
CA TYR A 157 -3.26 -10.42 2.00
C TYR A 157 -4.43 -10.67 1.05
#